data_AF-R0LE28-F1
#
_entry.id   AF-R0LE28-F1
#
_cell.length_a   1.000
_cell.length_b   1.000
_cell.length_c   1.000
_cell.angle_alpha   90.00
_cell.angle_beta   90.00
_cell.angle_gamma   90.00
#
_symmetry.space_group_name_H-M   'P 1'
#
loop_
_entity.id
_entity.type
_entity.pdbx_description
1 polymer ?
#
loop_
_entity_poly.entity_id
_entity_poly.type
_entity_poly.pdbx_seq_one_letter_code
_entity_poly.pdbx_strand_id
1 'polypeptide(L)'
;LFGDCLAAEEGELLQRLAGPPRVGLWGGDSSDSEVENEAKSAFVSKAPAWVDEDDEAEEKVDMTHRYRRDLMKSDAEKILTKKKLKIRLEEQFQRAMGGVPAWADREYRKKSKRTRSDSGSDDDDDLLCRTGNFITTSESLPRGILEMKSCLPANQERLAEGKLSTVQFHPSAQVVMTAGRDRSVSLFQVDGIRNPKIQSIYLESFPIYKACFSADGEQVIATGTHHKMFYVYDMMGGSIIPVHQVRGMEDKFVKNFEVSPDGSFMLLTGTSGYLHLLSMK
;
A
#
# COMPACT_ATOMS: atom_id res chain seq x y z
N LEU A 1 2.34 24.17 -14.60
CA LEU A 1 1.54 24.91 -13.60
C LEU A 1 0.52 23.94 -13.02
N PHE A 2 0.89 23.08 -12.09
CA PHE A 2 0.00 22.33 -11.17
C PHE A 2 0.90 21.63 -10.14
N GLY A 3 1.55 22.44 -9.30
CA GLY A 3 1.91 22.10 -7.94
C GLY A 3 1.17 23.11 -7.05
N ASP A 4 0.84 22.75 -5.82
CA ASP A 4 0.18 23.60 -4.80
C ASP A 4 -1.34 23.40 -4.57
N CYS A 5 -1.85 22.16 -4.63
CA CYS A 5 -3.18 21.86 -4.03
C CYS A 5 -3.15 20.87 -2.85
N LEU A 6 -2.04 20.18 -2.57
CA LEU A 6 -2.04 19.13 -1.53
C LEU A 6 -1.76 19.62 -0.10
N ALA A 7 -1.24 20.85 0.08
CA ALA A 7 -0.93 21.37 1.41
C ALA A 7 -2.15 22.01 2.13
N ALA A 8 -3.21 22.34 1.38
CA ALA A 8 -4.38 23.02 1.94
C ALA A 8 -5.34 22.04 2.65
N GLU A 9 -5.47 20.81 2.16
CA GLU A 9 -6.41 19.82 2.70
C GLU A 9 -5.91 19.16 4.00
N GLU A 10 -4.59 19.04 4.20
CA GLU A 10 -4.01 18.52 5.44
C GLU A 10 -4.22 19.47 6.64
N GLY A 11 -4.24 20.79 6.39
CA GLY A 11 -4.48 21.80 7.42
C GLY A 11 -5.93 21.79 7.95
N GLU A 12 -6.89 21.47 7.08
CA GLU A 12 -8.31 21.47 7.42
C GLU A 12 -8.71 20.23 8.24
N LEU A 13 -8.04 19.09 8.02
CA LEU A 13 -8.23 17.88 8.82
C LEU A 13 -7.64 18.02 10.24
N LEU A 14 -6.51 18.71 10.40
CA LEU A 14 -5.90 18.96 11.71
C LEU A 14 -6.74 19.92 12.58
N GLN A 15 -7.48 20.84 11.95
CA GLN A 15 -8.33 21.79 12.67
C GLN A 15 -9.63 21.16 13.21
N ARG A 16 -10.06 20.02 12.65
CA ARG A 16 -11.24 19.26 13.13
C ARG A 16 -10.95 18.32 14.30
N LEU A 17 -9.67 18.02 14.57
CA LEU A 17 -9.23 17.23 15.73
C LEU A 17 -8.96 18.10 16.98
N ALA A 18 -8.92 19.43 16.83
CA ALA A 18 -8.84 20.36 17.95
C ALA A 18 -10.24 20.58 18.55
N GLY A 19 -10.52 19.87 19.66
CA GLY A 19 -11.71 20.12 20.48
C GLY A 19 -11.77 21.55 21.04
N PRO A 20 -12.93 21.98 21.57
CA PRO A 20 -13.18 23.38 21.91
C PRO A 20 -12.27 23.89 23.05
N PRO A 21 -11.96 25.20 23.08
CA PRO A 21 -11.07 25.78 24.08
C PRO A 21 -11.78 25.82 25.44
N ARG A 22 -11.14 25.25 26.46
CA ARG A 22 -11.58 25.40 27.86
C ARG A 22 -11.25 26.81 28.33
N VAL A 23 -12.29 27.65 28.43
CA VAL A 23 -12.25 28.93 29.13
C VAL A 23 -12.44 28.70 30.64
N GLY A 24 -11.44 29.12 31.42
CA GLY A 24 -11.56 29.81 32.70
C GLY A 24 -12.03 29.03 33.93
N LEU A 25 -11.13 28.87 34.91
CA LEU A 25 -11.35 29.52 36.21
C LEU A 25 -10.02 29.61 36.98
N TRP A 26 -9.45 30.81 37.03
CA TRP A 26 -8.52 31.19 38.09
C TRP A 26 -9.38 31.59 39.29
N GLY A 27 -9.27 30.84 40.37
CA GLY A 27 -9.78 31.20 41.68
C GLY A 27 -8.67 30.92 42.67
N GLY A 28 -8.04 31.98 43.17
CA GLY A 28 -7.06 31.86 44.23
C GLY A 28 -7.73 31.37 45.51
N ASP A 29 -7.00 30.60 46.29
CA ASP A 29 -6.92 30.91 47.71
C ASP A 29 -5.53 30.57 48.24
N SER A 30 -4.94 31.61 48.83
CA SER A 30 -3.69 31.58 49.57
C SER A 30 -4.03 31.06 50.96
N SER A 31 -3.58 29.85 51.32
CA SER A 31 -3.63 29.41 52.72
C SER A 31 -2.37 28.65 53.08
N ASP A 32 -1.52 29.42 53.74
CA ASP A 32 -0.37 29.04 54.54
C ASP A 32 -0.77 27.96 55.57
N SER A 33 -0.09 26.82 55.54
CA SER A 33 0.08 25.96 56.73
C SER A 33 1.28 25.04 56.54
N GLU A 34 2.38 25.45 57.17
CA GLU A 34 3.43 24.57 57.62
C GLU A 34 2.81 23.46 58.48
N VAL A 35 2.83 22.23 57.97
CA VAL A 35 2.68 21.03 58.79
C VAL A 35 3.75 20.04 58.36
N GLU A 36 4.77 19.96 59.21
CA GLU A 36 5.74 18.89 59.26
C GLU A 36 5.03 17.54 59.22
N ASN A 37 5.00 16.90 58.04
CA ASN A 37 4.66 15.50 57.94
C ASN A 37 5.96 14.69 58.04
N GLU A 38 6.40 14.52 59.30
CA GLU A 38 7.17 13.37 59.74
C GLU A 38 6.36 12.09 59.48
N ALA A 39 6.35 11.64 58.24
CA ALA A 39 5.98 10.28 57.89
C ALA A 39 6.96 9.81 56.81
N LYS A 40 8.20 9.55 57.26
CA LYS A 40 9.14 8.68 56.54
C LYS A 40 8.43 7.35 56.29
N SER A 41 7.85 7.21 55.10
CA SER A 41 7.49 5.92 54.55
C SER A 41 8.80 5.13 54.42
N ALA A 42 9.01 4.23 55.38
CA ALA A 42 10.11 3.28 55.36
C ALA A 42 9.87 2.28 54.21
N PHE A 43 10.19 2.70 52.99
CA PHE A 43 10.22 1.82 51.84
C PHE A 43 11.44 0.90 51.96
N VAL A 44 11.21 -0.40 51.85
CA VAL A 44 12.28 -1.38 51.66
C VAL A 44 12.88 -1.10 50.29
N SER A 45 14.02 -0.39 50.25
CA SER A 45 14.83 -0.27 49.05
C SER A 45 15.18 -1.69 48.59
N LYS A 46 14.81 -2.03 47.35
CA LYS A 46 15.20 -3.33 46.79
C LYS A 46 16.72 -3.37 46.76
N ALA A 47 17.29 -4.41 47.37
CA ALA A 47 18.72 -4.65 47.28
C ALA A 47 19.14 -4.67 45.80
N PRO A 48 20.26 -4.02 45.45
CA PRO A 48 20.76 -4.07 44.08
C PRO A 48 21.01 -5.53 43.69
N ALA A 49 20.69 -5.87 42.44
CA ALA A 49 20.84 -7.25 41.95
C ALA A 49 22.31 -7.65 41.75
N TRP A 50 23.23 -6.68 41.71
CA TRP A 50 24.65 -6.88 41.55
C TRP A 50 25.42 -5.82 42.35
N VAL A 51 26.58 -6.21 42.87
CA VAL A 51 27.55 -5.35 43.56
C VAL A 51 28.87 -5.49 42.82
N ASP A 52 29.54 -4.37 42.57
CA ASP A 52 30.85 -4.34 41.91
C ASP A 52 31.95 -4.28 42.98
N GLU A 53 32.94 -5.16 42.89
CA GLU A 53 34.06 -5.25 43.84
C GLU A 53 34.94 -3.98 43.80
N ASP A 54 35.02 -3.29 42.65
CA ASP A 54 35.78 -2.04 42.50
C ASP A 54 35.07 -0.81 43.12
N ASP A 55 33.73 -0.86 43.22
CA ASP A 55 32.92 0.14 43.93
C ASP A 55 33.02 -0.03 45.47
N GLU A 56 33.37 -1.23 45.95
CA GLU A 56 33.59 -1.51 47.37
C GLU A 56 34.99 -1.17 47.86
N ALA A 57 35.99 -1.16 46.97
CA ALA A 57 37.32 -0.69 47.29
C ALA A 57 37.27 0.74 47.85
N GLU A 58 37.82 0.96 49.04
CA GLU A 58 37.83 2.25 49.73
C GLU A 58 38.82 3.24 49.08
N GLU A 59 38.57 3.58 47.83
CA GLU A 59 39.33 4.60 47.12
C GLU A 59 38.80 6.00 47.43
N LYS A 60 39.77 6.88 47.67
CA LYS A 60 39.56 8.28 47.98
C LYS A 60 39.71 9.08 46.69
N VAL A 61 38.63 9.73 46.28
CA VAL A 61 38.58 10.54 45.04
C VAL A 61 38.81 12.00 45.38
N ASP A 62 39.70 12.64 44.63
CA ASP A 62 39.96 14.08 44.69
C ASP A 62 38.84 14.85 43.96
N MET A 63 38.19 15.76 44.70
CA MET A 63 37.07 16.58 44.22
C MET A 63 37.50 17.91 43.62
N THR A 64 38.77 18.27 43.71
CA THR A 64 39.29 19.57 43.25
C THR A 64 39.36 19.69 41.72
N HIS A 65 39.15 18.58 41.01
CA HIS A 65 39.09 18.51 39.56
C HIS A 65 37.96 19.38 38.99
N ARG A 66 38.21 20.01 37.83
CA ARG A 66 37.32 21.03 37.22
C ARG A 66 35.85 20.58 37.07
N TYR A 67 35.63 19.33 36.68
CA TYR A 67 34.30 18.73 36.49
C TYR A 67 33.61 18.25 37.78
N ARG A 68 34.29 18.29 38.92
CA ARG A 68 33.79 17.78 40.21
C ARG A 68 33.59 18.87 41.26
N ARG A 69 34.01 20.11 40.97
CA ARG A 69 33.85 21.24 41.90
C ARG A 69 32.39 21.54 42.21
N ASP A 70 31.52 21.43 41.21
CA ASP A 70 30.09 21.70 41.35
C ASP A 70 29.36 20.63 42.19
N LEU A 71 30.03 19.51 42.48
CA LEU A 71 29.55 18.44 43.36
C LEU A 71 30.06 18.58 44.80
N MET A 72 30.84 19.62 45.14
CA MET A 72 31.26 19.90 46.50
C MET A 72 30.17 20.68 47.25
N LYS A 73 29.82 20.26 48.48
CA LYS A 73 28.86 20.98 49.33
C LYS A 73 29.57 21.97 50.27
N SER A 74 30.87 21.76 50.55
CA SER A 74 31.71 22.70 51.29
C SER A 74 33.17 22.66 50.81
N ASP A 75 33.89 23.78 50.99
CA ASP A 75 35.29 23.94 50.53
C ASP A 75 36.31 23.05 51.27
N ALA A 76 35.87 22.40 52.36
CA ALA A 76 36.67 21.44 53.12
C ALA A 76 36.65 20.01 52.52
N GLU A 77 35.74 19.72 51.59
CA GLU A 77 35.54 18.39 51.01
C GLU A 77 36.46 18.12 49.81
N LYS A 78 37.77 18.20 50.05
CA LYS A 78 38.78 17.95 49.00
C LYS A 78 38.90 16.47 48.63
N ILE A 79 38.53 15.57 49.54
CA ILE A 79 38.65 14.12 49.39
C ILE A 79 37.34 13.45 49.81
N LEU A 80 36.73 12.66 48.92
CA LEU A 80 35.50 11.89 49.19
C LEU A 80 35.70 10.40 48.89
N THR A 81 34.90 9.55 49.54
CA THR A 81 34.83 8.13 49.19
C THR A 81 34.01 7.93 47.92
N LYS A 82 34.35 6.91 47.11
CA LYS A 82 33.60 6.53 45.89
C LYS A 82 32.08 6.45 46.13
N LYS A 83 31.66 5.82 47.24
CA LYS A 83 30.24 5.69 47.64
C LYS A 83 29.53 7.04 47.82
N LYS A 84 30.19 8.02 48.45
CA LYS A 84 29.62 9.37 48.63
C LYS A 84 29.58 10.16 47.33
N LEU A 85 30.57 9.98 46.46
CA LEU A 85 30.60 10.61 45.14
C LEU A 85 29.46 10.10 44.26
N LYS A 86 29.19 8.79 44.26
CA LYS A 86 28.07 8.16 43.53
C LYS A 86 26.73 8.80 43.90
N ILE A 87 26.45 8.95 45.20
CA ILE A 87 25.23 9.61 45.69
C ILE A 87 25.12 11.06 45.17
N ARG A 88 26.23 11.79 45.08
CA ARG A 88 26.20 13.18 44.58
C ARG A 88 25.98 13.29 43.08
N LEU A 89 26.53 12.35 42.31
CA LEU A 89 26.24 12.26 40.89
C LEU A 89 24.76 11.94 40.65
N GLU A 90 24.16 11.07 41.47
CA GLU A 90 22.73 10.77 41.43
C GLU A 90 21.88 12.00 41.77
N GLU A 91 22.23 12.76 42.82
CA GLU A 91 21.55 14.02 43.17
C GLU A 91 21.64 15.06 42.04
N GLN A 92 22.82 15.20 41.42
CA GLN A 92 23.01 16.12 40.30
C GLN A 92 22.21 15.68 39.08
N PHE A 93 22.20 14.37 38.77
CA PHE A 93 21.42 13.81 37.68
C PHE A 93 19.92 14.04 37.90
N GLN A 94 19.41 13.79 39.10
CA GLN A 94 18.01 14.06 39.44
C GLN A 94 17.67 15.55 39.34
N ARG A 95 18.58 16.43 39.78
CA ARG A 95 18.40 17.89 39.66
C ARG A 95 18.41 18.35 38.20
N ALA A 96 19.29 17.78 37.37
CA ALA A 96 19.40 18.14 35.96
C ALA A 96 18.22 17.60 35.12
N MET A 97 17.73 16.39 35.43
CA MET A 97 16.64 15.74 34.70
C MET A 97 15.25 16.13 35.20
N GLY A 98 15.15 16.94 36.27
CA GLY A 98 13.87 17.41 36.82
C GLY A 98 13.10 16.35 37.63
N GLY A 99 13.80 15.37 38.20
CA GLY A 99 13.21 14.26 38.96
C GLY A 99 13.05 12.97 38.14
N VAL A 100 12.41 11.96 38.75
CA VAL A 100 12.17 10.66 38.10
C VAL A 100 10.93 10.78 37.21
N PRO A 101 11.03 10.51 35.89
CA PRO A 101 9.88 10.52 35.00
C PRO A 101 8.80 9.53 35.45
N ALA A 102 7.53 9.85 35.22
CA ALA A 102 6.40 9.02 35.65
C ALA A 102 6.42 7.59 35.08
N TRP A 103 7.02 7.38 33.89
CA TRP A 103 7.18 6.05 33.29
C TRP A 103 8.24 5.19 33.98
N ALA A 104 9.22 5.81 34.64
CA ALA A 104 10.30 5.15 35.36
C ALA A 104 9.97 4.95 36.85
N ASP A 105 9.02 5.73 37.39
CA ASP A 105 8.52 5.55 38.75
C ASP A 105 7.74 4.23 38.89
N ARG A 106 8.22 3.36 39.77
CA ARG A 106 7.66 2.02 39.99
C ARG A 106 6.31 2.09 40.69
N GLU A 107 6.04 3.12 41.47
CA GLU A 107 4.76 3.28 42.16
C GLU A 107 3.68 3.73 41.18
N TYR A 108 4.01 4.75 40.37
CA TYR A 108 3.16 5.19 39.28
C TYR A 108 2.86 4.05 38.29
N ARG A 109 3.86 3.23 37.94
CA ARG A 109 3.68 2.06 37.07
C ARG A 109 2.81 0.96 37.68
N LYS A 110 2.94 0.68 38.99
CA LYS A 110 2.07 -0.29 39.69
C LYS A 110 0.64 0.22 39.79
N LYS A 111 0.45 1.51 40.05
CA LYS A 111 -0.86 2.16 40.12
C LYS A 111 -1.54 2.15 38.75
N SER A 112 -0.81 2.54 37.70
CA SER A 112 -1.25 2.52 36.30
C SER A 112 -1.65 1.11 35.83
N LYS A 113 -0.88 0.07 36.20
CA LYS A 113 -1.21 -1.32 35.84
C LYS A 113 -2.49 -1.83 36.52
N ARG A 114 -2.77 -1.42 37.76
CA ARG A 114 -4.00 -1.78 38.49
C ARG A 114 -5.25 -1.09 37.92
N THR A 115 -5.09 0.13 37.41
CA THR A 115 -6.19 0.87 36.78
C THR A 115 -6.51 0.40 35.36
N ARG A 116 -5.52 -0.15 34.62
CA ARG A 116 -5.75 -0.68 33.26
C ARG A 116 -6.48 -2.02 33.25
N SER A 117 -6.19 -2.91 34.21
CA SER A 117 -6.85 -4.22 34.32
C SER A 117 -8.35 -4.18 34.65
N ASP A 118 -8.91 -3.02 34.98
CA ASP A 118 -10.34 -2.82 35.27
C ASP A 118 -11.12 -2.26 34.06
N SER A 119 -10.41 -1.89 32.99
CA SER A 119 -10.96 -1.40 31.74
C SER A 119 -10.76 -2.48 30.69
N GLY A 120 -11.84 -3.15 30.24
CA GLY A 120 -11.82 -4.27 29.28
C GLY A 120 -11.40 -3.90 27.84
N SER A 121 -10.31 -3.13 27.70
CA SER A 121 -9.74 -2.57 26.47
C SER A 121 -8.26 -2.97 26.34
N ASP A 122 -7.86 -4.11 26.90
CA ASP A 122 -6.47 -4.57 26.89
C ASP A 122 -6.00 -5.01 25.48
N ASP A 123 -6.93 -5.38 24.59
CA ASP A 123 -6.60 -5.90 23.25
C ASP A 123 -6.11 -4.81 22.29
N ASP A 124 -6.70 -3.60 22.33
CA ASP A 124 -6.29 -2.47 21.49
C ASP A 124 -4.94 -1.90 21.93
N ASP A 125 -4.69 -1.85 23.24
CA ASP A 125 -3.43 -1.39 23.81
C ASP A 125 -2.27 -2.33 23.43
N ASP A 126 -2.49 -3.65 23.38
CA ASP A 126 -1.47 -4.61 22.96
C ASP A 126 -1.15 -4.51 21.46
N LEU A 127 -2.14 -4.18 20.62
CA LEU A 127 -1.93 -3.91 19.19
C LEU A 127 -1.06 -2.66 18.98
N LEU A 128 -1.32 -1.59 19.72
CA LEU A 128 -0.58 -0.32 19.61
C LEU A 128 0.82 -0.37 20.23
N CYS A 129 1.11 -1.37 21.07
CA CYS A 129 2.44 -1.62 21.64
C CYS A 129 3.33 -2.50 20.73
N ARG A 130 2.78 -3.02 19.62
CA ARG A 130 3.52 -3.80 18.62
C ARG A 130 3.91 -2.93 17.44
N THR A 131 5.14 -3.11 16.96
CA THR A 131 5.59 -2.49 15.72
C THR A 131 5.42 -3.49 14.58
N GLY A 132 4.63 -3.14 13.55
CA GLY A 132 4.38 -4.01 12.40
C GLY A 132 3.40 -3.39 11.40
N ASN A 133 3.33 -3.97 10.19
CA ASN A 133 2.31 -3.58 9.22
C ASN A 133 0.99 -4.26 9.60
N PHE A 134 0.03 -3.47 10.07
CA PHE A 134 -1.32 -3.94 10.41
C PHE A 134 -2.26 -3.99 9.19
N ILE A 135 -1.80 -3.53 8.04
CA ILE A 135 -2.54 -3.60 6.77
C ILE A 135 -2.14 -4.89 6.07
N THR A 136 -3.09 -5.80 5.95
CA THR A 136 -2.95 -7.00 5.12
C THR A 136 -3.29 -6.65 3.67
N THR A 137 -2.58 -7.25 2.71
CA THR A 137 -2.96 -7.16 1.30
C THR A 137 -4.27 -7.90 1.09
N SER A 138 -5.35 -7.17 0.79
CA SER A 138 -6.63 -7.77 0.43
C SER A 138 -6.54 -8.54 -0.90
N GLU A 139 -7.23 -9.67 -1.00
CA GLU A 139 -7.40 -10.41 -2.28
C GLU A 139 -8.32 -9.66 -3.25
N SER A 140 -9.18 -8.78 -2.74
CA SER A 140 -10.08 -7.96 -3.54
C SER A 140 -9.52 -6.56 -3.77
N LEU A 141 -9.86 -5.98 -4.92
CA LEU A 141 -9.46 -4.62 -5.26
C LEU A 141 -10.09 -3.63 -4.27
N PRO A 142 -9.31 -2.70 -3.70
CA PRO A 142 -9.85 -1.68 -2.81
C PRO A 142 -10.82 -0.75 -3.56
N ARG A 143 -11.81 -0.23 -2.84
CA ARG A 143 -12.75 0.73 -3.39
C ARG A 143 -12.13 2.12 -3.39
N GLY A 144 -12.31 2.89 -4.48
CA GLY A 144 -11.95 4.30 -4.58
C GLY A 144 -10.54 4.59 -5.10
N ILE A 145 -9.54 3.78 -4.76
CA ILE A 145 -8.15 3.96 -5.21
C ILE A 145 -7.74 2.76 -6.06
N LEU A 146 -7.32 3.00 -7.29
CA LEU A 146 -6.78 1.96 -8.18
C LEU A 146 -5.30 2.24 -8.44
N GLU A 147 -4.43 1.33 -7.99
CA GLU A 147 -3.01 1.39 -8.33
C GLU A 147 -2.82 0.95 -9.78
N MET A 148 -2.45 1.89 -10.66
CA MET A 148 -2.17 1.62 -12.06
C MET A 148 -0.74 2.01 -12.38
N LYS A 149 -0.02 1.15 -13.11
CA LYS A 149 1.31 1.45 -13.63
C LYS A 149 1.23 1.53 -15.15
N SER A 150 1.77 2.62 -15.70
CA SER A 150 1.87 2.78 -17.14
C SER A 150 3.00 1.90 -17.66
N CYS A 151 2.67 0.94 -18.52
CA CYS A 151 3.63 0.08 -19.20
C CYS A 151 3.94 0.61 -20.60
N LEU A 152 4.95 0.03 -21.25
CA LEU A 152 5.25 0.36 -22.64
C LEU A 152 4.10 -0.03 -23.58
N PRO A 153 3.87 0.73 -24.66
CA PRO A 153 2.79 0.47 -25.60
C PRO A 153 2.97 -0.90 -26.27
N ALA A 154 1.88 -1.65 -26.42
CA ALA A 154 1.91 -2.99 -27.00
C ALA A 154 2.25 -3.00 -28.51
N ASN A 155 1.91 -1.92 -29.23
CA ASN A 155 2.10 -1.79 -30.67
C ASN A 155 3.40 -1.06 -31.06
N GLN A 156 4.40 -1.02 -30.19
CA GLN A 156 5.62 -0.23 -30.39
C GLN A 156 6.38 -0.61 -31.66
N GLU A 157 6.46 -1.91 -31.97
CA GLU A 157 7.21 -2.41 -33.13
C GLU A 157 6.47 -2.21 -34.46
N ARG A 158 5.13 -2.19 -34.44
CA ARG A 158 4.31 -1.92 -35.62
C ARG A 158 3.11 -1.08 -35.23
N LEU A 159 3.17 0.18 -35.60
CA LEU A 159 2.02 1.07 -35.55
C LEU A 159 1.03 0.70 -36.64
N ALA A 160 -0.26 0.73 -36.31
CA ALA A 160 -1.32 0.56 -37.29
C ALA A 160 -1.44 1.82 -38.16
N GLU A 161 -1.53 1.67 -39.47
CA GLU A 161 -1.67 2.77 -40.44
C GLU A 161 -3.11 3.33 -40.51
N GLY A 162 -3.93 3.05 -39.49
CA GLY A 162 -5.33 3.45 -39.46
C GLY A 162 -5.95 3.26 -38.08
N LYS A 163 -7.26 3.55 -37.99
CA LYS A 163 -8.01 3.36 -36.75
C LYS A 163 -8.10 1.87 -36.40
N LEU A 164 -7.62 1.52 -35.22
CA LEU A 164 -7.86 0.22 -34.61
C LEU A 164 -9.35 0.05 -34.33
N SER A 165 -9.90 -1.07 -34.77
CA SER A 165 -11.30 -1.43 -34.58
C SER A 165 -11.47 -2.32 -33.36
N THR A 166 -10.51 -3.23 -33.11
CA THR A 166 -10.56 -4.18 -32.00
C THR A 166 -9.19 -4.41 -31.39
N VAL A 167 -9.18 -4.63 -30.09
CA VAL A 167 -8.03 -5.06 -29.30
C VAL A 167 -8.52 -6.16 -28.36
N GLN A 168 -7.86 -7.31 -28.35
CA GLN A 168 -8.24 -8.43 -27.49
C GLN A 168 -7.00 -9.18 -27.01
N PHE A 169 -7.04 -9.66 -25.77
CA PHE A 169 -6.05 -10.58 -25.24
C PHE A 169 -6.42 -12.02 -25.60
N HIS A 170 -5.40 -12.83 -25.84
CA HIS A 170 -5.57 -14.26 -25.98
C HIS A 170 -6.04 -14.87 -24.65
N PRO A 171 -6.99 -15.82 -24.64
CA PRO A 171 -7.56 -16.35 -23.40
C PRO A 171 -6.55 -17.11 -22.52
N SER A 172 -5.55 -17.75 -23.11
CA SER A 172 -4.58 -18.59 -22.38
C SER A 172 -3.13 -18.11 -22.44
N ALA A 173 -2.80 -17.14 -23.30
CA ALA A 173 -1.43 -16.74 -23.60
C ALA A 173 -1.23 -15.24 -23.43
N GLN A 174 0.00 -14.81 -23.18
CA GLN A 174 0.37 -13.40 -23.05
C GLN A 174 0.52 -12.72 -24.41
N VAL A 175 -0.56 -12.78 -25.20
CA VAL A 175 -0.61 -12.24 -26.56
C VAL A 175 -1.78 -11.26 -26.67
N VAL A 176 -1.53 -10.13 -27.31
CA VAL A 176 -2.56 -9.16 -27.70
C VAL A 176 -2.71 -9.17 -29.20
N MET A 177 -3.95 -9.30 -29.64
CA MET A 177 -4.35 -9.03 -31.00
C MET A 177 -4.81 -7.58 -31.12
N THR A 178 -4.34 -6.92 -32.16
CA THR A 178 -4.90 -5.66 -32.65
C THR A 178 -5.37 -5.87 -34.08
N ALA A 179 -6.58 -5.41 -34.38
CA ALA A 179 -7.07 -5.37 -35.75
C ALA A 179 -7.64 -4.00 -36.08
N GLY A 180 -7.50 -3.59 -37.34
CA GLY A 180 -7.85 -2.24 -37.75
C GLY A 180 -8.41 -2.14 -39.17
N ARG A 181 -8.78 -0.91 -39.52
CA ARG A 181 -9.18 -0.55 -40.90
C ARG A 181 -8.01 -0.50 -41.87
N ASP A 182 -6.79 -0.64 -41.37
CA ASP A 182 -5.56 -0.88 -42.13
C ASP A 182 -5.52 -2.28 -42.77
N ARG A 183 -6.58 -3.08 -42.57
CA ARG A 183 -6.76 -4.43 -43.10
C ARG A 183 -5.76 -5.43 -42.52
N SER A 184 -5.12 -5.08 -41.41
CA SER A 184 -4.15 -5.93 -40.75
C SER A 184 -4.67 -6.45 -39.42
N VAL A 185 -4.43 -7.74 -39.17
CA VAL A 185 -4.51 -8.36 -37.84
C VAL A 185 -3.07 -8.55 -37.39
N SER A 186 -2.67 -7.86 -36.34
CA SER A 186 -1.32 -7.97 -35.78
C SER A 186 -1.39 -8.57 -34.38
N LEU A 187 -0.50 -9.53 -34.12
CA LEU A 187 -0.34 -10.23 -32.85
C LEU A 187 0.97 -9.76 -32.20
N PHE A 188 0.89 -9.36 -30.94
CA PHE A 188 2.00 -8.87 -30.14
C PHE A 188 2.12 -9.68 -28.86
N GLN A 189 3.33 -10.06 -28.47
CA GLN A 189 3.58 -10.62 -27.15
C GLN A 189 3.57 -9.48 -26.12
N VAL A 190 3.00 -9.71 -24.93
CA VAL A 190 2.91 -8.69 -23.87
C VAL A 190 3.78 -9.10 -22.68
N ASP A 191 5.01 -8.59 -22.67
CA ASP A 191 5.95 -8.76 -21.55
C ASP A 191 6.04 -7.49 -20.69
N GLY A 192 5.51 -6.35 -21.17
CA GLY A 192 5.58 -5.04 -20.51
C GLY A 192 6.88 -4.25 -20.76
N ILE A 193 7.91 -4.89 -21.31
CA ILE A 193 9.24 -4.28 -21.54
C ILE A 193 9.55 -4.05 -23.02
N ARG A 194 9.31 -5.02 -23.91
CA ARG A 194 9.66 -4.88 -25.34
C ARG A 194 8.46 -5.05 -26.28
N ASN A 195 7.47 -5.82 -25.85
CA ASN A 195 6.25 -6.14 -26.58
C ASN A 195 6.48 -6.46 -28.08
N PRO A 196 7.24 -7.53 -28.40
CA PRO A 196 7.60 -7.83 -29.78
C PRO A 196 6.39 -8.26 -30.61
N LYS A 197 6.41 -7.95 -31.90
CA LYS A 197 5.42 -8.41 -32.88
C LYS A 197 5.68 -9.86 -33.23
N ILE A 198 4.69 -10.72 -32.98
CA ILE A 198 4.73 -12.13 -33.36
C ILE A 198 4.42 -12.26 -34.85
N GLN A 199 3.27 -11.71 -35.26
CA GLN A 199 2.77 -11.88 -36.61
C GLN A 199 1.92 -10.70 -37.05
N SER A 200 1.87 -10.46 -38.34
CA SER A 200 0.95 -9.49 -38.94
C SER A 200 0.40 -10.07 -40.22
N ILE A 201 -0.91 -10.29 -40.21
CA ILE A 201 -1.68 -10.88 -41.28
C ILE A 201 -2.40 -9.74 -41.98
N TYR A 202 -2.18 -9.60 -43.28
CA TYR A 202 -2.84 -8.59 -44.09
C TYR A 202 -3.92 -9.25 -44.94
N LEU A 203 -5.17 -8.82 -44.75
CA LEU A 203 -6.32 -9.33 -45.47
C LEU A 203 -6.60 -8.41 -46.67
N GLU A 204 -6.47 -8.95 -47.88
CA GLU A 204 -6.62 -8.16 -49.10
C GLU A 204 -8.05 -7.63 -49.26
N SER A 205 -8.18 -6.33 -49.55
CA SER A 205 -9.46 -5.64 -49.77
C SER A 205 -10.48 -5.83 -48.63
N PHE A 206 -10.02 -6.09 -47.39
CA PHE A 206 -10.91 -6.41 -46.28
C PHE A 206 -10.68 -5.50 -45.06
N PRO A 207 -11.37 -4.33 -44.99
CA PRO A 207 -11.29 -3.46 -43.83
C PRO A 207 -11.99 -4.11 -42.63
N ILE A 208 -11.21 -4.44 -41.60
CA ILE A 208 -11.67 -5.22 -40.46
C ILE A 208 -12.55 -4.35 -39.56
N TYR A 209 -13.77 -4.81 -39.34
CA TYR A 209 -14.72 -4.17 -38.44
C TYR A 209 -14.62 -4.74 -37.02
N LYS A 210 -14.59 -6.06 -36.89
CA LYS A 210 -14.41 -6.75 -35.62
C LYS A 210 -13.52 -7.97 -35.83
N ALA A 211 -12.57 -8.20 -34.93
CA ALA A 211 -11.85 -9.46 -34.84
C ALA A 211 -11.97 -10.01 -33.42
N CYS A 212 -12.04 -11.33 -33.28
CA CYS A 212 -12.13 -12.00 -32.00
C CYS A 212 -11.36 -13.33 -32.03
N PHE A 213 -10.71 -13.68 -30.93
CA PHE A 213 -10.23 -15.04 -30.70
C PHE A 213 -11.41 -16.01 -30.55
N SER A 214 -11.20 -17.25 -30.96
CA SER A 214 -12.03 -18.39 -30.56
C SER A 214 -11.93 -18.61 -29.04
N ALA A 215 -12.90 -19.29 -28.44
CA ALA A 215 -12.89 -19.62 -27.02
C ALA A 215 -11.62 -20.41 -26.62
N ASP A 216 -11.17 -21.31 -27.51
CA ASP A 216 -9.96 -22.10 -27.31
C ASP A 216 -8.67 -21.30 -27.61
N GLY A 217 -8.81 -20.13 -28.23
CA GLY A 217 -7.69 -19.27 -28.65
C GLY A 217 -6.98 -19.69 -29.93
N GLU A 218 -7.21 -20.91 -30.44
CA GLU A 218 -6.48 -21.46 -31.60
C GLU A 218 -6.76 -20.73 -32.93
N GLN A 219 -7.91 -20.07 -33.04
CA GLN A 219 -8.36 -19.41 -34.26
C GLN A 219 -8.71 -17.95 -33.99
N VAL A 220 -8.49 -17.10 -34.98
CA VAL A 220 -8.92 -15.70 -35.00
C VAL A 220 -9.98 -15.52 -36.08
N ILE A 221 -11.15 -15.04 -35.69
CA ILE A 221 -12.26 -14.75 -36.61
C ILE A 221 -12.25 -13.25 -36.87
N ALA A 222 -12.25 -12.83 -38.14
CA ALA A 222 -12.27 -11.43 -38.54
C ALA A 222 -13.42 -11.14 -39.51
N THR A 223 -14.28 -10.19 -39.14
CA THR A 223 -15.39 -9.69 -39.97
C THR A 223 -15.07 -8.33 -40.59
N GLY A 224 -15.65 -8.09 -41.76
CA GLY A 224 -15.39 -6.91 -42.59
C GLY A 224 -16.52 -5.89 -42.50
N THR A 225 -16.22 -4.63 -42.81
CA THR A 225 -17.24 -3.56 -42.69
C THR A 225 -18.37 -3.69 -43.72
N HIS A 226 -18.03 -4.09 -44.95
CA HIS A 226 -18.94 -4.15 -46.11
C HIS A 226 -18.86 -5.49 -46.85
N HIS A 227 -18.43 -6.54 -46.15
CA HIS A 227 -18.27 -7.87 -46.75
C HIS A 227 -19.26 -8.85 -46.13
N LYS A 228 -19.83 -9.70 -46.99
CA LYS A 228 -20.66 -10.85 -46.57
C LYS A 228 -19.84 -11.96 -45.91
N MET A 229 -18.54 -11.97 -46.21
CA MET A 229 -17.62 -13.04 -45.86
C MET A 229 -16.83 -12.64 -44.62
N PHE A 230 -16.37 -13.62 -43.88
CA PHE A 230 -15.44 -13.42 -42.77
C PHE A 230 -14.25 -14.36 -42.93
N TYR A 231 -13.11 -13.96 -42.37
CA TYR A 231 -11.91 -14.77 -42.38
C TYR A 231 -11.77 -15.50 -41.06
N VAL A 232 -11.41 -16.77 -41.13
CA VAL A 232 -10.95 -17.56 -39.99
C VAL A 232 -9.47 -17.79 -40.21
N TYR A 233 -8.67 -17.27 -39.30
CA TYR A 233 -7.23 -17.46 -39.30
C TYR A 233 -6.90 -18.53 -38.27
N ASP A 234 -6.41 -19.69 -38.73
CA ASP A 234 -5.87 -20.72 -37.87
C ASP A 234 -4.45 -20.35 -37.45
N MET A 235 -4.24 -20.14 -36.15
CA MET A 235 -2.92 -19.77 -35.62
C MET A 235 -1.96 -20.96 -35.59
N MET A 236 -2.46 -22.18 -35.44
CA MET A 236 -1.64 -23.39 -35.37
C MET A 236 -1.18 -23.80 -36.77
N GLY A 237 -2.10 -23.79 -37.73
CA GLY A 237 -1.83 -24.09 -39.14
C GLY A 237 -1.33 -22.91 -39.96
N GLY A 238 -1.32 -21.70 -39.40
CA GLY A 238 -0.92 -20.46 -40.09
C GLY A 238 -1.76 -20.13 -41.33
N SER A 239 -2.95 -20.72 -41.45
CA SER A 239 -3.76 -20.72 -42.67
C SER A 239 -4.94 -19.76 -42.56
N ILE A 240 -5.22 -19.05 -43.65
CA ILE A 240 -6.32 -18.10 -43.74
C ILE A 240 -7.46 -18.74 -44.53
N ILE A 241 -8.60 -18.97 -43.87
CA ILE A 241 -9.77 -19.64 -44.43
C ILE A 241 -10.89 -18.61 -44.62
N PRO A 242 -11.24 -18.24 -45.86
CA PRO A 242 -12.35 -17.34 -46.13
C PRO A 242 -13.70 -18.06 -46.12
N VAL A 243 -14.58 -17.69 -45.20
CA VAL A 243 -15.94 -18.25 -45.09
C VAL A 243 -16.93 -17.35 -45.83
N HIS A 244 -17.37 -17.80 -47.01
CA HIS A 244 -18.16 -17.00 -47.95
C HIS A 244 -19.67 -17.03 -47.69
N GLN A 245 -20.18 -18.14 -47.15
CA GLN A 245 -21.62 -18.36 -47.06
C GLN A 245 -22.00 -19.08 -45.78
N VAL A 246 -22.72 -18.37 -44.91
CA VAL A 246 -23.46 -18.98 -43.81
C VAL A 246 -24.82 -19.43 -44.34
N ARG A 247 -25.15 -20.72 -44.18
CA ARG A 247 -26.44 -21.27 -44.62
C ARG A 247 -27.60 -20.51 -43.95
N GLY A 248 -28.57 -20.05 -44.75
CA GLY A 248 -29.74 -19.31 -44.25
C GLY A 248 -29.51 -17.81 -44.00
N MET A 249 -28.32 -17.27 -44.32
CA MET A 249 -28.03 -15.84 -44.20
C MET A 249 -27.98 -15.16 -45.57
N GLU A 250 -28.98 -14.33 -45.83
CA GLU A 250 -29.06 -13.49 -47.05
C GLU A 250 -28.49 -12.09 -46.85
N ASP A 251 -27.98 -11.78 -45.65
CA ASP A 251 -27.44 -10.47 -45.33
C ASP A 251 -26.24 -10.09 -46.20
N LYS A 252 -26.22 -8.82 -46.60
CA LYS A 252 -25.19 -8.25 -47.47
C LYS A 252 -23.86 -8.02 -46.75
N PHE A 253 -23.87 -7.89 -45.43
CA PHE A 253 -22.68 -7.67 -44.63
C PHE A 253 -22.86 -8.25 -43.22
N VAL A 254 -21.78 -8.82 -42.68
CA VAL A 254 -21.73 -9.32 -41.31
C VAL A 254 -20.79 -8.42 -40.51
N LYS A 255 -21.36 -7.57 -39.63
CA LYS A 255 -20.58 -6.59 -38.85
C LYS A 255 -20.24 -7.11 -37.47
N ASN A 256 -21.25 -7.29 -36.63
CA ASN A 256 -21.05 -7.77 -35.27
C ASN A 256 -21.23 -9.28 -35.21
N PHE A 257 -20.33 -9.88 -34.45
CA PHE A 257 -20.44 -11.26 -34.02
C PHE A 257 -19.96 -11.39 -32.59
N GLU A 258 -20.41 -12.44 -31.92
CA GLU A 258 -19.94 -12.80 -30.60
C GLU A 258 -19.76 -14.31 -30.52
N VAL A 259 -18.64 -14.73 -29.94
CA VAL A 259 -18.33 -16.14 -29.74
C VAL A 259 -18.76 -16.50 -28.33
N SER A 260 -19.46 -17.62 -28.21
CA SER A 260 -19.85 -18.16 -26.92
C SER A 260 -18.61 -18.51 -26.08
N PRO A 261 -18.63 -18.34 -24.75
CA PRO A 261 -17.47 -18.64 -23.89
C PRO A 261 -17.04 -20.12 -23.92
N ASP A 262 -17.95 -21.02 -24.29
CA ASP A 262 -17.69 -22.45 -24.47
C ASP A 262 -17.24 -22.82 -25.89
N GLY A 263 -17.22 -21.86 -26.83
CA GLY A 263 -16.79 -22.06 -28.21
C GLY A 263 -17.79 -22.82 -29.09
N SER A 264 -18.85 -23.38 -28.53
CA SER A 264 -19.84 -24.21 -29.25
C SER A 264 -20.61 -23.43 -30.30
N PHE A 265 -20.93 -22.17 -29.99
CA PHE A 265 -21.78 -21.32 -30.80
C PHE A 265 -21.13 -19.97 -31.15
N MET A 266 -21.53 -19.42 -32.30
CA MET A 266 -21.27 -18.04 -32.68
C MET A 266 -22.57 -17.35 -33.02
N LEU A 267 -22.78 -16.17 -32.43
CA LEU A 267 -23.91 -15.30 -32.71
C LEU A 267 -23.49 -14.26 -33.75
N LEU A 268 -24.23 -14.18 -34.85
CA LEU A 268 -24.11 -13.14 -35.85
C LEU A 268 -25.33 -12.22 -35.77
N THR A 269 -25.10 -10.91 -35.70
CA THR A 269 -26.19 -9.94 -35.81
C THR A 269 -26.52 -9.71 -37.27
N GLY A 270 -27.74 -10.05 -37.69
CA GLY A 270 -28.23 -9.81 -39.03
C GLY A 270 -28.82 -8.42 -39.22
N THR A 271 -29.30 -8.14 -40.44
CA THR A 271 -30.07 -6.93 -40.69
C THR A 271 -31.52 -7.12 -40.22
N SER A 272 -32.21 -6.04 -39.84
CA SER A 272 -33.63 -6.08 -39.41
C SER A 272 -33.93 -6.76 -38.06
N GLY A 273 -32.93 -6.87 -37.19
CA GLY A 273 -33.11 -7.38 -35.82
C GLY A 273 -33.06 -8.92 -35.72
N TYR A 274 -32.77 -9.63 -36.81
CA TYR A 274 -32.48 -11.05 -36.77
C TYR A 274 -31.13 -11.31 -36.10
N LEU A 275 -31.08 -12.35 -35.28
CA LEU A 275 -29.85 -12.90 -34.71
C LEU A 275 -29.70 -14.33 -35.22
N HIS A 276 -28.56 -14.62 -35.82
CA HIS A 276 -28.26 -15.94 -36.37
C HIS A 276 -27.29 -16.65 -35.43
N LEU A 277 -27.70 -17.80 -34.90
CA LEU A 277 -26.83 -18.66 -34.11
C LEU A 277 -26.24 -19.74 -35.00
N LEU A 278 -24.92 -19.81 -35.06
CA LEU A 278 -24.18 -20.84 -35.79
C LEU A 278 -23.52 -21.79 -34.81
N SER A 279 -23.50 -23.08 -35.15
CA SER A 279 -22.62 -24.03 -34.48
C SER A 279 -21.24 -24.00 -35.14
N MET A 280 -20.19 -24.01 -34.33
CA MET A 280 -18.79 -24.01 -34.78
C MET A 280 -18.21 -25.42 -35.00
N LYS A 281 -19.06 -26.46 -34.97
CA LYS A 281 -18.68 -27.88 -35.03
C LYS A 281 -18.81 -28.49 -36.41
#